data_AF-A0A8C4JMZ8-F1
#
_entry.id   AF-A0A8C4JMZ8-F1
#
_cell.length_a   1.000
_cell.length_b   1.000
_cell.length_c   1.000
_cell.angle_alpha   90.00
_cell.angle_beta   90.00
_cell.angle_gamma   90.00
#
_symmetry.space_group_name_H-M   'P 1'
#
loop_
_entity.id
_entity.type
_entity.pdbx_description
1 polymer ?
#
loop_
_entity_poly.entity_id
_entity_poly.type
_entity_poly.pdbx_seq_one_letter_code
_entity_poly.pdbx_strand_id
1 'polypeptide(L)'
;MAVPGGAERLCVLAVAPPVPPGRATAALSPLFAAEALPAAAAPERGGGARSRQSGAAAAGCPSVSVVFPGAVSRESCCRFACELLKHVLHQRHQLPLPYEQLAYFCRRAAQDGDMIKKPPSIDMASKKCQQVLMELEGVLQHLEVMFSLTLVPRVLILLGGNAMSPKELYELNLEGICLGSAEESLKTPFCVRKLFHSLFIADAFSELKVLPVVGTVVMLQGHRDCGVDWFRPKLNYKVPTRGRKLIVNLSSDGDINISASSPQAMAPAWEDYIWFQAPVTLKGFHE
;
A
#
# COMPACT_ATOMS: atom_id res chain seq x y z
N MET A 1 51.25 10.84 26.54
CA MET A 1 51.15 12.27 26.19
C MET A 1 50.11 12.38 25.09
N ALA A 2 48.84 12.65 25.35
CA ALA A 2 48.22 13.77 26.07
C ALA A 2 48.32 15.12 25.32
N VAL A 3 47.28 15.38 24.50
CA VAL A 3 46.47 16.63 24.29
C VAL A 3 47.20 17.99 24.07
N PRO A 4 46.53 19.14 23.83
CA PRO A 4 45.17 19.46 23.30
C PRO A 4 45.09 20.69 22.35
N GLY A 5 43.87 20.98 21.88
CA GLY A 5 43.32 22.37 21.82
C GLY A 5 43.13 22.91 20.40
N GLY A 6 42.04 23.60 20.06
CA GLY A 6 40.90 24.11 20.83
C GLY A 6 39.84 24.64 19.85
N ALA A 7 38.58 24.69 20.30
CA ALA A 7 37.70 25.87 20.34
C ALA A 7 36.42 25.51 19.57
N GLU A 8 35.19 25.80 19.98
CA GLU A 8 34.70 26.82 20.90
C GLU A 8 33.32 26.43 21.45
N ARG A 9 33.04 26.91 22.66
CA ARG A 9 31.75 26.84 23.34
C ARG A 9 30.80 27.90 22.74
N LEU A 10 29.49 27.66 22.76
CA LEU A 10 28.61 28.45 23.62
C LEU A 10 27.21 27.85 23.78
N CYS A 11 26.64 28.20 24.93
CA CYS A 11 25.48 27.66 25.60
C CYS A 11 24.24 28.54 25.41
N VAL A 12 23.07 27.88 25.48
CA VAL A 12 21.83 28.32 26.17
C VAL A 12 20.99 29.44 25.53
N LEU A 13 19.72 29.13 25.21
CA LEU A 13 18.57 29.69 25.93
C LEU A 13 17.27 28.92 25.66
N ALA A 14 16.57 28.59 26.74
CA ALA A 14 15.21 28.06 26.75
C ALA A 14 14.20 29.18 26.49
N VAL A 15 13.10 28.88 25.78
CA VAL A 15 11.91 29.73 25.70
C VAL A 15 10.66 28.86 25.87
N ALA A 16 9.88 29.18 26.90
CA ALA A 16 8.56 28.59 27.19
C ALA A 16 7.47 29.21 26.31
N PRO A 17 6.34 28.51 26.05
CA PRO A 17 5.24 29.07 25.27
C PRO A 17 4.30 29.96 26.12
N PRO A 18 3.61 30.94 25.50
CA PRO A 18 2.76 31.90 26.18
C PRO A 18 1.33 31.40 26.42
N VAL A 19 0.71 31.93 27.48
CA VAL A 19 -0.71 31.80 27.86
C VAL A 19 -1.56 32.82 27.10
N PRO A 20 -2.76 32.49 26.57
CA PRO A 20 -3.69 33.48 26.03
C PRO A 20 -4.73 33.98 27.06
N PRO A 21 -5.23 35.23 26.91
CA PRO A 21 -6.17 35.88 27.82
C PRO A 21 -7.64 35.50 27.53
N GLY A 22 -8.49 35.72 28.53
CA GLY A 22 -9.91 35.39 28.48
C GLY A 22 -10.85 36.43 27.86
N ARG A 23 -12.01 35.89 27.46
CA ARG A 23 -13.40 36.37 27.63
C ARG A 23 -13.99 37.41 26.66
N ALA A 24 -15.01 36.98 25.89
CA ALA A 24 -16.30 37.66 25.61
C ALA A 24 -17.14 36.78 24.65
N THR A 25 -18.17 36.06 25.13
CA THR A 25 -19.62 36.35 24.98
C THR A 25 -20.17 36.39 23.54
N ALA A 26 -20.87 35.32 23.15
CA ALA A 26 -22.07 35.31 22.29
C ALA A 26 -22.76 33.95 22.49
N ALA A 27 -23.80 33.86 23.32
CA ALA A 27 -25.21 34.06 22.97
C ALA A 27 -25.80 32.92 22.12
N LEU A 28 -26.41 31.98 22.85
CA LEU A 28 -27.74 31.38 22.64
C LEU A 28 -28.11 30.86 21.23
N SER A 29 -28.29 29.53 21.13
CA SER A 29 -29.49 28.94 20.52
C SER A 29 -29.79 27.56 21.12
N PRO A 30 -31.07 27.20 21.34
CA PRO A 30 -31.44 26.08 22.20
C PRO A 30 -31.81 24.78 21.45
N LEU A 31 -31.54 23.71 22.19
CA LEU A 31 -32.28 22.45 22.35
C LEU A 31 -33.65 22.29 21.65
N PHE A 32 -33.79 21.13 21.00
CA PHE A 32 -34.85 20.13 21.14
C PHE A 32 -36.25 20.60 21.60
N ALA A 33 -37.26 20.28 20.78
CA ALA A 33 -38.58 19.91 21.25
C ALA A 33 -39.17 18.81 20.36
N ALA A 34 -39.67 17.78 21.03
CA ALA A 34 -40.37 16.61 20.49
C ALA A 34 -41.88 16.86 20.42
N GLU A 35 -42.60 15.80 20.00
CA GLU A 35 -44.07 15.60 20.00
C GLU A 35 -44.87 16.30 18.87
N ALA A 36 -45.89 15.70 18.24
CA ALA A 36 -46.71 14.53 18.55
C ALA A 36 -47.34 13.90 17.29
N LEU A 37 -47.64 12.60 17.37
CA LEU A 37 -48.67 11.88 16.58
C LEU A 37 -50.07 12.24 17.13
N PRO A 38 -51.18 12.13 16.37
CA PRO A 38 -51.88 10.84 16.30
C PRO A 38 -52.66 10.49 15.00
N ALA A 39 -52.81 9.17 14.80
CA ALA A 39 -53.99 8.40 14.37
C ALA A 39 -54.74 8.75 13.06
N ALA A 40 -55.37 7.84 12.32
CA ALA A 40 -55.42 6.38 12.20
C ALA A 40 -56.40 6.11 11.03
N ALA A 41 -56.10 5.15 10.15
CA ALA A 41 -57.13 4.42 9.38
C ALA A 41 -56.49 3.15 8.78
N ALA A 42 -57.12 2.01 9.06
CA ALA A 42 -56.87 0.69 8.47
C ALA A 42 -58.21 0.19 7.90
N PRO A 43 -58.34 -1.04 7.36
CA PRO A 43 -57.39 -1.91 6.64
C PRO A 43 -57.96 -2.31 5.25
N GLU A 44 -57.20 -2.99 4.39
CA GLU A 44 -57.77 -3.94 3.41
C GLU A 44 -56.77 -5.08 3.15
N ARG A 45 -57.30 -6.31 3.13
CA ARG A 45 -56.58 -7.58 2.96
C ARG A 45 -56.27 -7.83 1.48
N GLY A 46 -55.08 -8.38 1.19
CA GLY A 46 -54.79 -8.99 -0.11
C GLY A 46 -53.48 -9.75 -0.10
N GLY A 47 -53.55 -11.08 -0.23
CA GLY A 47 -52.39 -11.97 -0.25
C GLY A 47 -51.55 -11.85 -1.52
N GLY A 48 -50.25 -12.15 -1.40
CA GLY A 48 -49.35 -12.21 -2.56
C GLY A 48 -47.94 -12.63 -2.16
N ALA A 49 -47.59 -13.84 -2.57
CA ALA A 49 -46.26 -14.45 -2.66
C ALA A 49 -45.04 -13.67 -2.11
N ARG A 50 -44.37 -14.29 -1.11
CA ARG A 50 -42.97 -14.01 -0.79
C ARG A 50 -42.11 -14.38 -2.00
N SER A 51 -41.80 -13.39 -2.84
CA SER A 51 -40.64 -13.45 -3.73
C SER A 51 -39.39 -13.44 -2.86
N ARG A 52 -38.80 -14.62 -2.65
CA ARG A 52 -37.40 -14.78 -2.24
C ARG A 52 -36.54 -14.13 -3.34
N GLN A 53 -36.31 -12.83 -3.23
CA GLN A 53 -35.17 -12.20 -3.88
C GLN A 53 -33.92 -12.69 -3.14
N SER A 54 -33.45 -13.86 -3.55
CA SER A 54 -32.03 -14.20 -3.46
C SER A 54 -31.32 -13.21 -4.39
N GLY A 55 -31.04 -12.03 -3.85
CA GLY A 55 -30.04 -11.14 -4.41
C GLY A 55 -28.70 -11.82 -4.20
N ALA A 56 -28.34 -12.73 -5.11
CA ALA A 56 -26.94 -13.02 -5.36
C ALA A 56 -26.34 -11.71 -5.86
N ALA A 57 -25.90 -10.87 -4.92
CA ALA A 57 -25.05 -9.74 -5.22
C ALA A 57 -23.91 -10.31 -6.04
N ALA A 58 -23.79 -9.87 -7.30
CA ALA A 58 -22.56 -10.02 -8.05
C ALA A 58 -21.50 -9.41 -7.14
N ALA A 59 -20.71 -10.27 -6.48
CA ALA A 59 -19.71 -9.85 -5.52
C ALA A 59 -18.69 -9.04 -6.30
N GLY A 60 -18.87 -7.73 -6.32
CA GLY A 60 -17.90 -6.81 -6.87
C GLY A 60 -16.57 -7.08 -6.20
N CYS A 61 -15.49 -7.04 -6.98
CA CYS A 61 -14.16 -7.05 -6.38
C CYS A 61 -14.07 -5.88 -5.39
N PRO A 62 -13.68 -6.11 -4.13
CA PRO A 62 -13.57 -5.03 -3.18
C PRO A 62 -12.47 -4.07 -3.64
N SER A 63 -12.76 -2.78 -3.53
CA SER A 63 -11.87 -1.70 -3.91
C SER A 63 -11.76 -0.70 -2.77
N VAL A 64 -10.54 -0.25 -2.48
CA VAL A 64 -10.27 0.77 -1.46
C VAL A 64 -9.70 2.00 -2.15
N SER A 65 -10.35 3.14 -1.97
CA SER A 65 -9.88 4.43 -2.50
C SER A 65 -9.18 5.21 -1.40
N VAL A 66 -7.98 5.72 -1.70
CA VAL A 66 -7.18 6.55 -0.80
C VAL A 66 -6.85 7.85 -1.51
N VAL A 67 -7.41 8.94 -1.00
CA VAL A 67 -7.20 10.29 -1.56
C VAL A 67 -6.18 11.04 -0.70
N PHE A 68 -5.06 11.48 -1.26
CA PHE A 68 -4.06 12.30 -0.59
C PHE A 68 -4.39 13.78 -0.74
N PRO A 69 -4.24 14.62 0.30
CA PRO A 69 -4.59 16.04 0.24
C PRO A 69 -3.52 16.90 -0.45
N GLY A 70 -2.84 16.36 -1.46
CA GLY A 70 -1.72 17.01 -2.12
C GLY A 70 -0.91 16.09 -3.01
N ALA A 71 0.10 16.67 -3.64
CA ALA A 71 1.01 15.96 -4.53
C ALA A 71 1.89 14.96 -3.77
N VAL A 72 2.31 13.91 -4.47
CA VAL A 72 3.11 12.82 -3.90
C VAL A 72 4.37 12.61 -4.74
N SER A 73 5.49 12.34 -4.09
CA SER A 73 6.74 12.12 -4.80
C SER A 73 6.77 10.75 -5.48
N ARG A 74 7.59 10.60 -6.51
CA ARG A 74 7.81 9.32 -7.18
C ARG A 74 8.38 8.26 -6.23
N GLU A 75 9.29 8.66 -5.34
CA GLU A 75 9.83 7.79 -4.29
C GLU A 75 8.73 7.25 -3.38
N SER A 76 7.76 8.10 -3.00
CA SER A 76 6.63 7.68 -2.18
C SER A 76 5.77 6.62 -2.90
N CYS A 77 5.55 6.76 -4.20
CA CYS A 77 4.83 5.76 -4.99
C CYS A 77 5.54 4.40 -4.98
N CYS A 78 6.87 4.40 -5.09
CA CYS A 78 7.66 3.19 -4.92
C CYS A 78 7.48 2.58 -3.51
N ARG A 79 7.53 3.42 -2.47
CA ARG A 79 7.31 2.98 -1.09
C ARG A 79 5.93 2.37 -0.90
N PHE A 80 4.88 2.91 -1.53
CA PHE A 80 3.54 2.30 -1.46
C PHE A 80 3.52 0.89 -2.05
N ALA A 81 4.13 0.69 -3.22
CA ALA A 81 4.22 -0.62 -3.85
C ALA A 81 5.01 -1.62 -3.00
N CYS A 82 6.17 -1.20 -2.50
CA CYS A 82 7.04 -2.02 -1.65
C CYS A 82 6.35 -2.41 -0.34
N GLU A 83 5.76 -1.45 0.37
CA GLU A 83 5.08 -1.73 1.64
C GLU A 83 3.82 -2.56 1.45
N LEU A 84 3.05 -2.31 0.37
CA LEU A 84 1.89 -3.15 0.04
C LEU A 84 2.31 -4.59 -0.25
N LEU A 85 3.38 -4.81 -1.01
CA LEU A 85 3.92 -6.15 -1.25
C LEU A 85 4.27 -6.87 0.04
N LYS A 86 5.05 -6.23 0.92
CA LYS A 86 5.40 -6.78 2.24
C LYS A 86 4.14 -7.13 3.05
N HIS A 87 3.16 -6.23 3.05
CA HIS A 87 1.92 -6.41 3.79
C HIS A 87 1.07 -7.57 3.24
N VAL A 88 0.89 -7.65 1.92
CA VAL A 88 0.16 -8.76 1.27
C VAL A 88 0.83 -10.10 1.58
N LEU A 89 2.15 -10.18 1.46
CA LEU A 89 2.88 -11.41 1.76
C LEU A 89 2.70 -11.86 3.22
N HIS A 90 2.64 -10.93 4.17
CA HIS A 90 2.38 -11.27 5.56
C HIS A 90 0.90 -11.67 5.80
N GLN A 91 -0.06 -10.85 5.35
CA GLN A 91 -1.50 -11.10 5.56
C GLN A 91 -2.00 -12.37 4.88
N ARG A 92 -1.39 -12.76 3.76
CA ARG A 92 -1.75 -13.98 3.02
C ARG A 92 -0.92 -15.19 3.40
N HIS A 93 -0.27 -15.14 4.57
CA HIS A 93 0.56 -16.23 5.07
C HIS A 93 1.52 -16.70 3.97
N GLN A 94 2.36 -15.80 3.48
CA GLN A 94 3.52 -16.14 2.66
C GLN A 94 4.81 -15.81 3.41
N LEU A 95 4.73 -14.98 4.44
CA LEU A 95 5.76 -14.75 5.45
C LEU A 95 5.19 -15.06 6.83
N PRO A 96 5.97 -15.69 7.74
CA PRO A 96 5.50 -16.03 9.08
C PRO A 96 5.43 -14.81 10.02
N LEU A 97 6.15 -13.73 9.70
CA LEU A 97 6.16 -12.47 10.43
C LEU A 97 6.24 -11.30 9.44
N PRO A 98 5.93 -10.06 9.87
CA PRO A 98 6.16 -8.88 9.05
C PRO A 98 7.62 -8.79 8.60
N TYR A 99 7.83 -8.38 7.35
CA TYR A 99 9.16 -8.32 6.73
C TYR A 99 10.21 -7.60 7.61
N GLU A 100 9.85 -6.46 8.21
CA GLU A 100 10.81 -5.69 9.03
C GLU A 100 11.31 -6.45 10.26
N GLN A 101 10.46 -7.30 10.86
CA GLN A 101 10.86 -8.16 11.97
C GLN A 101 11.77 -9.29 11.49
N LEU A 102 11.44 -9.91 10.35
CA LEU A 102 12.28 -10.96 9.74
C LEU A 102 13.66 -10.42 9.38
N ALA A 103 13.73 -9.26 8.73
CA ALA A 103 14.98 -8.60 8.37
C ALA A 103 15.84 -8.28 9.61
N TYR A 104 15.22 -7.85 10.71
CA TYR A 104 15.92 -7.65 11.98
C TYR A 104 16.52 -8.97 12.51
N PHE A 105 15.75 -10.06 12.57
CA PHE A 105 16.24 -11.33 13.08
C PHE A 105 17.36 -11.93 12.22
N CYS A 106 17.24 -11.86 10.89
CA CYS A 106 18.28 -12.36 9.99
C CYS A 106 19.58 -11.56 10.11
N ARG A 107 19.51 -10.23 10.25
CA ARG A 107 20.69 -9.40 10.52
C ARG A 107 21.35 -9.74 11.84
N ARG A 108 20.57 -9.95 12.91
CA ARG A 108 21.11 -10.33 14.22
C ARG A 108 21.74 -11.73 14.21
N ALA A 109 21.11 -12.69 13.53
CA ALA A 109 21.64 -14.04 13.40
C ALA A 109 22.97 -14.10 12.64
N ALA A 110 23.20 -13.20 11.68
CA ALA A 110 24.49 -13.08 10.99
C ALA A 110 25.59 -12.49 11.87
N GLN A 111 25.25 -11.71 12.90
CA GLN A 111 26.21 -11.09 13.84
C GLN A 111 26.54 -11.99 15.04
N ASP A 112 25.58 -12.77 15.54
CA ASP A 112 25.76 -13.70 16.69
C ASP A 112 26.33 -15.08 16.28
N GLY A 113 26.55 -15.32 14.98
CA GLY A 113 26.90 -16.63 14.41
C GLY A 113 28.32 -17.14 14.72
N ASP A 114 29.17 -16.36 15.40
CA ASP A 114 30.58 -16.74 15.62
C ASP A 114 30.85 -17.47 16.95
N MET A 115 29.85 -17.72 17.81
CA MET A 115 30.12 -18.31 19.15
C MET A 115 29.21 -19.45 19.65
N ILE A 116 28.07 -19.79 19.03
CA ILE A 116 27.18 -20.82 19.60
C ILE A 116 26.63 -21.79 18.56
N LYS A 117 27.06 -23.06 18.66
CA LYS A 117 26.59 -24.20 17.87
C LYS A 117 25.08 -24.40 18.06
N LYS A 118 24.26 -24.03 17.06
CA LYS A 118 22.81 -24.27 17.06
C LYS A 118 22.44 -25.66 16.47
N PRO A 119 21.30 -26.26 16.89
CA PRO A 119 20.82 -27.54 16.37
C PRO A 119 20.52 -27.49 14.85
N PRO A 120 20.72 -28.60 14.12
CA PRO A 120 20.63 -28.64 12.66
C PRO A 120 19.23 -28.36 12.07
N SER A 121 18.15 -28.51 12.85
CA SER A 121 16.78 -28.21 12.38
C SER A 121 16.49 -26.70 12.33
N ILE A 122 17.04 -25.91 13.26
CA ILE A 122 16.92 -24.45 13.31
C ILE A 122 17.76 -23.81 12.19
N ASP A 123 18.83 -24.48 11.77
CA ASP A 123 19.77 -24.02 10.73
C ASP A 123 19.19 -24.12 9.30
N MET A 124 18.35 -25.12 9.02
CA MET A 124 17.71 -25.24 7.70
C MET A 124 16.56 -24.24 7.51
N ALA A 125 15.79 -24.02 8.59
CA ALA A 125 14.71 -23.05 8.64
C ALA A 125 15.24 -21.61 8.48
N SER A 126 16.34 -21.29 9.18
CA SER A 126 17.03 -20.00 9.02
C SER A 126 17.61 -19.78 7.62
N LYS A 127 18.17 -20.81 6.98
CA LYS A 127 18.67 -20.72 5.59
C LYS A 127 17.57 -20.46 4.58
N LYS A 128 16.43 -21.14 4.71
CA LYS A 128 15.26 -20.91 3.84
C LYS A 128 14.69 -19.50 4.05
N CYS A 129 14.60 -19.05 5.30
CA CYS A 129 14.20 -17.69 5.64
C CYS A 129 15.15 -16.65 5.00
N GLN A 130 16.47 -16.82 5.15
CA GLN A 130 17.48 -15.95 4.54
C GLN A 130 17.37 -15.91 3.02
N GLN A 131 17.19 -17.06 2.36
CA GLN A 131 17.03 -17.13 0.91
C GLN A 131 15.79 -16.37 0.43
N VAL A 132 14.63 -16.58 1.07
CA VAL A 132 13.39 -15.89 0.70
C VAL A 132 13.50 -14.38 0.93
N LEU A 133 14.12 -13.95 2.04
CA LEU A 133 14.34 -12.53 2.29
C LEU A 133 15.31 -11.92 1.28
N MET A 134 16.36 -12.62 0.87
CA MET A 134 17.28 -12.15 -0.17
C MET A 134 16.57 -11.98 -1.52
N GLU A 135 15.71 -12.94 -1.90
CA GLU A 135 14.91 -12.83 -3.12
C GLU A 135 13.91 -11.67 -3.05
N LEU A 136 13.23 -11.49 -1.91
CA LEU A 136 12.32 -10.38 -1.69
C LEU A 136 13.05 -9.04 -1.73
N GLU A 137 14.21 -8.92 -1.09
CA GLU A 137 15.04 -7.72 -1.14
C GLU A 137 15.46 -7.39 -2.57
N GLY A 138 15.84 -8.41 -3.33
CA GLY A 138 16.10 -8.28 -4.76
C GLY A 138 14.91 -7.69 -5.50
N VAL A 139 13.70 -8.19 -5.29
CA VAL A 139 12.48 -7.63 -5.91
C VAL A 139 12.25 -6.18 -5.49
N LEU A 140 12.39 -5.85 -4.19
CA LEU A 140 12.20 -4.50 -3.67
C LEU A 140 13.20 -3.51 -4.27
N GLN A 141 14.48 -3.89 -4.39
CA GLN A 141 15.51 -3.05 -4.99
C GLN A 141 15.25 -2.79 -6.47
N HIS A 142 14.81 -3.80 -7.23
CA HIS A 142 14.51 -3.61 -8.65
C HIS A 142 13.21 -2.82 -8.86
N LEU A 143 12.25 -2.87 -7.92
CA LEU A 143 11.13 -1.94 -7.93
C LEU A 143 11.64 -0.50 -7.80
N GLU A 144 12.53 -0.20 -6.85
CA GLU A 144 13.12 1.14 -6.74
C GLU A 144 13.80 1.61 -8.04
N VAL A 145 14.56 0.72 -8.69
CA VAL A 145 15.17 1.00 -10.00
C VAL A 145 14.09 1.32 -11.03
N MET A 146 13.06 0.48 -11.16
CA MET A 146 11.98 0.68 -12.14
C MET A 146 11.24 2.02 -11.92
N PHE A 147 10.92 2.34 -10.68
CA PHE A 147 10.30 3.62 -10.33
C PHE A 147 11.24 4.81 -10.57
N SER A 148 12.57 4.65 -10.54
CA SER A 148 13.47 5.76 -10.92
C SER A 148 13.49 6.00 -12.43
N LEU A 149 13.35 4.95 -13.24
CA LEU A 149 13.43 5.00 -14.72
C LEU A 149 12.14 5.49 -15.39
N THR A 150 10.96 5.17 -14.86
CA THR A 150 9.67 5.49 -15.49
C THR A 150 8.59 5.78 -14.45
N LEU A 151 7.51 6.44 -14.88
CA LEU A 151 6.27 6.41 -14.11
C LEU A 151 5.73 4.98 -14.09
N VAL A 152 4.96 4.66 -13.05
CA VAL A 152 4.37 3.34 -12.87
C VAL A 152 2.88 3.55 -12.55
N PRO A 153 1.96 3.38 -13.52
CA PRO A 153 0.54 3.61 -13.28
C PRO A 153 -0.09 2.50 -12.45
N ARG A 154 0.36 1.25 -12.61
CA ARG A 154 -0.25 0.09 -11.95
C ARG A 154 0.78 -0.95 -11.56
N VAL A 155 0.57 -1.56 -10.40
CA VAL A 155 1.35 -2.68 -9.87
C VAL A 155 0.40 -3.83 -9.53
N LEU A 156 0.79 -5.05 -9.89
CA LEU A 156 0.07 -6.29 -9.59
C LEU A 156 0.93 -7.21 -8.72
N ILE A 157 0.30 -7.78 -7.70
CA ILE A 157 0.88 -8.83 -6.86
C ILE A 157 0.02 -10.07 -7.06
N LEU A 158 0.61 -11.11 -7.65
CA LEU A 158 -0.08 -12.32 -8.11
C LEU A 158 0.36 -13.51 -7.25
N LEU A 159 -0.56 -14.10 -6.49
CA LEU A 159 -0.27 -15.23 -5.61
C LEU A 159 -0.82 -16.53 -6.22
N GLY A 160 0.06 -17.52 -6.35
CA GLY A 160 -0.24 -18.86 -6.85
C GLY A 160 -0.69 -18.93 -8.31
N GLY A 161 -0.80 -20.14 -8.84
CA GLY A 161 -1.15 -20.34 -10.25
C GLY A 161 -0.05 -19.83 -11.18
N ASN A 162 -0.43 -19.05 -12.19
CA ASN A 162 0.49 -18.39 -13.11
C ASN A 162 0.03 -16.94 -13.37
N ALA A 163 0.83 -16.14 -14.07
CA ALA A 163 0.53 -14.73 -14.29
C ALA A 163 -0.84 -14.48 -14.98
N MET A 164 -1.27 -15.36 -15.88
CA MET A 164 -2.55 -15.22 -16.61
C MET A 164 -3.76 -15.74 -15.82
N SER A 165 -3.53 -16.60 -14.83
CA SER A 165 -4.58 -17.21 -14.00
C SER A 165 -4.08 -17.38 -12.56
N PRO A 166 -3.94 -16.27 -11.80
CA PRO A 166 -3.50 -16.31 -10.42
C PRO A 166 -4.60 -16.89 -9.52
N LYS A 167 -4.23 -17.42 -8.35
CA LYS A 167 -5.23 -17.78 -7.33
C LYS A 167 -5.78 -16.51 -6.66
N GLU A 168 -4.90 -15.57 -6.36
CA GLU A 168 -5.23 -14.27 -5.80
C GLU A 168 -4.45 -13.16 -6.52
N LEU A 169 -5.11 -12.03 -6.79
CA LEU A 169 -4.54 -10.85 -7.46
C LEU A 169 -4.86 -9.61 -6.64
N TYR A 170 -3.82 -8.86 -6.31
CA TYR A 170 -3.89 -7.55 -5.66
C TYR A 170 -3.38 -6.50 -6.63
N GLU A 171 -4.11 -5.41 -6.76
CA GLU A 171 -3.78 -4.32 -7.66
C GLU A 171 -3.59 -3.02 -6.87
N LEU A 172 -2.50 -2.32 -7.16
CA LEU A 172 -2.27 -0.94 -6.74
C LEU A 172 -2.35 -0.05 -7.97
N ASN A 173 -3.35 0.83 -8.00
CA ASN A 173 -3.58 1.80 -9.06
C ASN A 173 -3.09 3.18 -8.61
N LEU A 174 -2.13 3.72 -9.36
CA LEU A 174 -1.43 4.98 -9.13
C LEU A 174 -1.80 6.05 -10.18
N GLU A 175 -2.68 5.74 -11.14
CA GLU A 175 -3.04 6.63 -12.26
C GLU A 175 -3.64 7.96 -11.79
N GLY A 176 -4.30 7.98 -10.62
CA GLY A 176 -4.92 9.19 -10.07
C GLY A 176 -3.99 10.07 -9.24
N ILE A 177 -2.71 9.70 -9.08
CA ILE A 177 -1.76 10.47 -8.26
C ILE A 177 -1.24 11.68 -9.04
N CYS A 178 -1.28 12.85 -8.40
CA CYS A 178 -0.54 14.01 -8.87
C CYS A 178 0.90 13.94 -8.34
N LEU A 179 1.87 13.91 -9.25
CA LEU A 179 3.29 13.86 -8.88
C LEU A 179 3.83 15.26 -8.58
N GLY A 180 4.49 15.41 -7.45
CA GLY A 180 5.15 16.66 -7.04
C GLY A 180 6.68 16.54 -6.99
N SER A 181 7.35 17.69 -6.92
CA SER A 181 8.78 17.77 -6.56
C SER A 181 9.01 17.28 -5.11
N ALA A 182 10.27 17.10 -4.70
CA ALA A 182 10.59 16.61 -3.36
C ALA A 182 10.11 17.58 -2.26
N GLU A 183 10.12 18.88 -2.54
CA GLU A 183 9.76 19.96 -1.62
C GLU A 183 8.25 20.17 -1.52
N GLU A 184 7.52 19.99 -2.63
CA GLU A 184 6.06 20.18 -2.70
C GLU A 184 5.28 18.94 -2.27
N SER A 185 5.94 17.78 -2.27
CA SER A 185 5.29 16.50 -2.00
C SER A 185 4.98 16.31 -0.52
N LEU A 186 3.85 15.66 -0.26
CA LEU A 186 3.53 15.16 1.07
C LEU A 186 4.62 14.20 1.58
N LYS A 187 4.91 14.29 2.88
CA LYS A 187 5.89 13.40 3.53
C LYS A 187 5.48 11.94 3.38
N THR A 188 6.36 11.10 2.83
CA THR A 188 6.10 9.67 2.60
C THR A 188 5.53 8.93 3.81
N PRO A 189 6.03 9.10 5.05
CA PRO A 189 5.48 8.40 6.21
C PRO A 189 4.02 8.74 6.52
N PHE A 190 3.55 9.95 6.17
CA PHE A 190 2.14 10.33 6.32
C PHE A 190 1.28 9.56 5.30
N CYS A 191 1.71 9.54 4.04
CA CYS A 191 0.98 8.87 2.96
C CYS A 191 0.88 7.36 3.17
N VAL A 192 1.98 6.71 3.58
CA VAL A 192 1.99 5.27 3.92
C VAL A 192 1.02 4.98 5.07
N ARG A 193 1.03 5.79 6.13
CA ARG A 193 0.08 5.63 7.24
C ARG A 193 -1.36 5.78 6.79
N LYS A 194 -1.66 6.80 5.97
CA LYS A 194 -3.02 7.00 5.43
C LYS A 194 -3.47 5.81 4.60
N LEU A 195 -2.62 5.29 3.72
CA LEU A 195 -2.87 4.08 2.93
C LEU A 195 -3.23 2.89 3.81
N PHE A 196 -2.39 2.51 4.77
CA PHE A 196 -2.65 1.33 5.60
C PHE A 196 -3.80 1.53 6.57
N HIS A 197 -4.05 2.76 7.04
CA HIS A 197 -5.22 3.07 7.82
C HIS A 197 -6.52 2.89 7.02
N SER A 198 -6.55 3.32 5.75
CA SER A 198 -7.69 3.08 4.86
C SER A 198 -7.91 1.59 4.58
N LEU A 199 -6.84 0.82 4.36
CA LEU A 199 -6.92 -0.63 4.19
C LEU A 199 -7.45 -1.33 5.44
N PHE A 200 -7.03 -0.88 6.63
CA PHE A 200 -7.47 -1.41 7.90
C PHE A 200 -8.95 -1.13 8.16
N ILE A 201 -9.42 0.11 7.94
CA ILE A 201 -10.84 0.47 8.09
C ILE A 201 -11.71 -0.34 7.12
N ALA A 202 -11.24 -0.55 5.90
CA ALA A 202 -11.95 -1.31 4.89
C ALA A 202 -11.92 -2.83 5.12
N ASP A 203 -11.21 -3.31 6.14
CA ASP A 203 -11.05 -4.73 6.47
C ASP A 203 -10.63 -5.58 5.26
N ALA A 204 -9.67 -5.05 4.48
CA ALA A 204 -9.35 -5.51 3.13
C ALA A 204 -8.69 -6.92 3.06
N PHE A 205 -8.29 -7.48 4.21
CA PHE A 205 -7.59 -8.76 4.33
C PHE A 205 -8.29 -9.72 5.30
N SER A 206 -9.61 -9.62 5.42
CA SER A 206 -10.47 -10.38 6.35
C SER A 206 -10.64 -11.88 6.01
N GLU A 207 -9.90 -12.41 5.05
CA GLU A 207 -10.12 -13.79 4.62
C GLU A 207 -9.71 -14.82 5.67
N LEU A 208 -10.72 -15.53 6.18
CA LEU A 208 -10.56 -16.65 7.11
C LEU A 208 -9.85 -17.87 6.47
N LYS A 209 -9.85 -17.95 5.13
CA LYS A 209 -9.22 -19.07 4.42
C LYS A 209 -7.71 -18.83 4.33
N VAL A 210 -6.97 -19.68 5.04
CA VAL A 210 -5.51 -19.78 4.94
C VAL A 210 -5.14 -20.24 3.53
N LEU A 211 -4.35 -19.41 2.83
CA LEU A 211 -3.74 -19.78 1.56
C LEU A 211 -2.51 -20.65 1.87
N PRO A 212 -2.31 -21.80 1.20
CA PRO A 212 -1.05 -22.52 1.34
C PRO A 212 0.11 -21.67 0.84
N VAL A 213 1.33 -22.04 1.21
CA VAL A 213 2.54 -21.44 0.64
C VAL A 213 2.49 -21.57 -0.88
N VAL A 214 2.53 -20.44 -1.57
CA VAL A 214 2.51 -20.35 -3.03
C VAL A 214 3.61 -19.44 -3.54
N GLY A 215 3.88 -19.53 -4.84
CA GLY A 215 4.74 -18.56 -5.52
C GLY A 215 4.01 -17.23 -5.69
N THR A 216 4.73 -16.12 -5.50
CA THR A 216 4.26 -14.77 -5.76
C THR A 216 5.04 -14.17 -6.92
N VAL A 217 4.31 -13.60 -7.88
CA VAL A 217 4.86 -12.88 -9.03
C VAL A 217 4.45 -11.42 -8.93
N VAL A 218 5.42 -10.52 -9.09
CA VAL A 218 5.18 -9.07 -9.14
C VAL A 218 5.21 -8.62 -10.60
N MET A 219 4.22 -7.84 -10.97
CA MET A 219 4.16 -7.16 -12.26
C MET A 219 3.89 -5.68 -12.07
N LEU A 220 4.33 -4.87 -13.02
CA LEU A 220 4.05 -3.44 -13.01
C LEU A 220 4.07 -2.89 -14.44
N GLN A 221 3.37 -1.78 -14.64
CA GLN A 221 3.45 -1.07 -15.91
C GLN A 221 4.61 -0.08 -15.91
N GLY A 222 5.20 0.13 -17.08
CA GLY A 222 6.19 1.16 -17.32
C GLY A 222 6.25 1.51 -18.79
N HIS A 223 6.86 2.65 -19.11
CA HIS A 223 7.07 3.06 -20.48
C HIS A 223 7.88 2.00 -21.22
N ARG A 224 7.47 1.64 -22.44
CA ARG A 224 8.13 0.57 -23.24
C ARG A 224 9.63 0.79 -23.45
N ASP A 225 10.05 2.06 -23.52
CA ASP A 225 11.44 2.47 -23.75
C ASP A 225 12.17 2.92 -22.47
N CYS A 226 11.72 2.52 -21.27
CA CYS A 226 12.35 2.95 -20.01
C CYS A 226 13.76 2.37 -19.76
N GLY A 227 14.21 1.44 -20.60
CA GLY A 227 15.56 0.87 -20.51
C GLY A 227 15.76 -0.12 -19.35
N VAL A 228 14.69 -0.57 -18.69
CA VAL A 228 14.79 -1.60 -17.64
C VAL A 228 15.24 -2.94 -18.23
N ASP A 229 16.18 -3.61 -17.56
CA ASP A 229 16.79 -4.86 -18.03
C ASP A 229 16.35 -6.08 -17.21
N TRP A 230 16.12 -5.89 -15.92
CA TRP A 230 15.80 -6.97 -14.98
C TRP A 230 14.36 -7.47 -15.14
N PHE A 231 13.40 -6.55 -15.17
CA PHE A 231 12.01 -6.90 -15.44
C PHE A 231 11.81 -7.29 -16.90
N ARG A 232 11.03 -8.35 -17.14
CA ARG A 232 10.78 -8.87 -18.49
C ARG A 232 9.49 -8.29 -19.08
N PRO A 233 9.53 -7.68 -20.27
CA PRO A 233 8.33 -7.14 -20.91
C PRO A 233 7.36 -8.26 -21.30
N LYS A 234 6.05 -7.98 -21.17
CA LYS A 234 4.93 -8.87 -21.48
C LYS A 234 3.89 -8.14 -22.32
N LEU A 235 4.24 -7.93 -23.60
CA LEU A 235 3.43 -7.16 -24.58
C LEU A 235 1.99 -7.66 -24.74
N ASN A 236 1.77 -8.96 -24.60
CA ASN A 236 0.46 -9.59 -24.80
C ASN A 236 -0.29 -9.86 -23.49
N TYR A 237 0.21 -9.37 -22.36
CA TYR A 237 -0.41 -9.61 -21.07
C TYR A 237 -1.74 -8.86 -20.96
N LYS A 238 -2.76 -9.57 -20.47
CA LYS A 238 -4.06 -9.00 -20.13
C LYS A 238 -4.31 -9.27 -18.66
N VAL A 239 -4.70 -8.24 -17.92
CA VAL A 239 -4.96 -8.36 -16.48
C VAL A 239 -6.05 -9.40 -16.25
N PRO A 240 -5.80 -10.44 -15.43
CA PRO A 240 -6.80 -11.43 -15.09
C PRO A 240 -8.06 -10.81 -14.47
N THR A 241 -9.22 -11.31 -14.87
CA THR A 241 -10.51 -10.97 -14.26
C THR A 241 -10.85 -11.90 -13.10
N ARG A 242 -10.33 -13.13 -13.13
CA ARG A 242 -10.47 -14.12 -12.06
C ARG A 242 -9.37 -13.96 -11.02
N GLY A 243 -9.68 -14.37 -9.79
CA GLY A 243 -8.74 -14.31 -8.67
C GLY A 243 -8.52 -12.91 -8.10
N ARG A 244 -9.21 -11.87 -8.62
CA ARG A 244 -9.07 -10.52 -8.12
C ARG A 244 -9.59 -10.41 -6.69
N LYS A 245 -8.70 -10.01 -5.78
CA LYS A 245 -8.96 -9.90 -4.34
C LYS A 245 -9.14 -8.48 -3.88
N LEU A 246 -8.31 -7.55 -4.37
CA LEU A 246 -8.33 -6.17 -3.92
C LEU A 246 -7.79 -5.25 -5.01
N ILE A 247 -8.42 -4.09 -5.17
CA ILE A 247 -7.87 -2.96 -5.93
C ILE A 247 -7.73 -1.77 -4.97
N VAL A 248 -6.52 -1.24 -4.85
CA VAL A 248 -6.22 -0.03 -4.10
C VAL A 248 -6.07 1.11 -5.08
N ASN A 249 -7.01 2.05 -5.10
CA ASN A 249 -6.96 3.22 -5.96
C ASN A 249 -6.38 4.41 -5.18
N LEU A 250 -5.23 4.89 -5.62
CA LEU A 250 -4.59 6.09 -5.05
C LEU A 250 -4.88 7.29 -5.94
N SER A 251 -5.29 8.39 -5.30
CA SER A 251 -5.46 9.67 -5.97
C SER A 251 -4.99 10.83 -5.12
N SER A 252 -4.76 11.98 -5.75
CA SER A 252 -4.50 13.25 -5.06
C SER A 252 -5.71 14.18 -5.23
N ASP A 253 -6.11 14.84 -4.14
CA ASP A 253 -7.05 15.96 -4.15
C ASP A 253 -6.29 17.20 -4.60
N GLY A 254 -6.63 17.71 -5.78
CA GLY A 254 -5.93 18.82 -6.42
C GLY A 254 -6.82 20.02 -6.56
N ASP A 255 -6.78 20.94 -5.59
CA ASP A 255 -7.05 22.35 -5.88
C ASP A 255 -5.82 22.91 -6.59
N ILE A 256 -5.77 22.71 -7.90
CA ILE A 256 -4.73 23.28 -8.75
C ILE A 256 -5.02 24.78 -8.85
N ASN A 257 -4.39 25.59 -7.99
CA ASN A 257 -4.35 27.03 -8.17
C ASN A 257 -3.43 27.35 -9.37
N ILE A 258 -3.96 27.19 -10.58
CA ILE A 258 -3.27 27.49 -11.84
C ILE A 258 -3.21 29.01 -11.99
N SER A 259 -2.15 29.64 -11.48
CA SER A 259 -1.66 30.88 -12.08
C SER A 259 -0.92 30.54 -13.38
N ALA A 260 -1.65 30.68 -14.50
CA ALA A 260 -1.14 30.91 -15.84
C ALA A 260 -0.06 29.94 -16.39
N SER A 261 -0.47 28.73 -16.81
CA SER A 261 -0.25 28.23 -18.19
C SER A 261 -0.86 26.84 -18.41
N SER A 262 -1.95 26.85 -19.20
CA SER A 262 -2.64 25.75 -19.87
C SER A 262 -3.50 24.78 -19.02
N PRO A 263 -4.80 24.64 -19.36
CA PRO A 263 -5.62 23.51 -18.94
C PRO A 263 -5.35 22.34 -19.90
N GLN A 264 -4.29 21.59 -19.62
CA GLN A 264 -4.17 20.23 -20.12
C GLN A 264 -3.99 19.29 -18.93
N ALA A 265 -5.12 18.90 -18.34
CA ALA A 265 -5.23 17.56 -17.79
C ALA A 265 -5.13 16.58 -18.96
N MET A 266 -3.92 16.43 -19.51
CA MET A 266 -3.58 15.30 -20.36
C MET A 266 -3.72 14.09 -19.47
N ALA A 267 -4.77 13.30 -19.68
CA ALA A 267 -4.72 11.90 -19.29
C ALA A 267 -3.36 11.39 -19.80
N PRO A 268 -2.47 10.89 -18.94
CA PRO A 268 -1.20 10.41 -19.41
C PRO A 268 -1.51 9.37 -20.48
N ALA A 269 -0.90 9.54 -21.64
CA ALA A 269 -1.02 8.61 -22.73
C ALA A 269 -0.35 7.28 -22.32
N TRP A 270 -1.05 6.48 -21.50
CA TRP A 270 -0.60 5.18 -21.02
C TRP A 270 -0.58 4.14 -22.17
N GLU A 271 -0.89 4.54 -23.41
CA GLU A 271 -0.81 3.70 -24.62
C GLU A 271 0.61 3.14 -24.85
N ASP A 272 1.64 3.88 -24.45
CA ASP A 272 3.03 3.44 -24.57
C ASP A 272 3.52 2.60 -23.39
N TYR A 273 2.66 2.37 -22.39
CA TYR A 273 3.00 1.61 -21.20
C TYR A 273 2.64 0.14 -21.36
N ILE A 274 3.63 -0.72 -21.09
CA ILE A 274 3.49 -2.17 -21.20
C ILE A 274 3.70 -2.82 -19.84
N TRP A 275 3.23 -4.06 -19.71
CA TRP A 275 3.44 -4.84 -18.52
C TRP A 275 4.86 -5.41 -18.48
N PHE A 276 5.47 -5.30 -17.31
CA PHE A 276 6.77 -5.85 -16.97
C PHE A 276 6.58 -6.86 -15.82
N GLN A 277 7.23 -8.02 -15.91
CA GLN A 277 7.14 -9.09 -14.92
C GLN A 277 8.50 -9.35 -14.28
N ALA A 278 8.53 -9.53 -12.96
CA ALA A 278 9.72 -9.98 -12.26
C ALA A 278 10.19 -11.34 -12.85
N PRO A 279 11.49 -11.52 -13.11
CA PRO A 279 12.03 -12.79 -13.62
C PRO A 279 12.05 -13.89 -12.56
N VAL A 280 11.94 -13.53 -11.27
CA VAL A 280 11.91 -14.45 -10.14
C VAL A 280 10.49 -14.61 -9.60
N THR A 281 10.20 -15.78 -9.03
CA THR A 281 8.96 -16.05 -8.31
C THR A 281 9.28 -16.21 -6.83
N LEU A 282 8.80 -15.28 -6.01
CA LEU A 282 9.01 -15.31 -4.56
C LEU A 282 8.25 -16.49 -3.97
N LYS A 283 8.94 -17.43 -3.33
CA LYS A 283 8.27 -18.54 -2.65
C LYS A 283 8.00 -18.16 -1.20
N GLY A 284 6.74 -18.23 -0.77
CA GLY A 284 6.43 -18.08 0.64
C GLY A 284 7.08 -19.17 1.50
N PHE A 285 7.03 -18.99 2.82
CA PHE A 285 7.42 -20.02 3.77
C PHE A 285 6.68 -19.88 5.09
N HIS A 286 6.52 -21.02 5.77
CA HIS A 286 6.11 -21.12 7.16
C HIS A 286 6.94 -22.19 7.86
N GLU A 287 7.03 -22.06 9.18
CA GLU A 287 7.66 -23.01 10.10
C GLU A 287 6.62 -23.45 11.14
#